data_AF-A0A6G7BUJ7-F1
#
_entry.id   AF-A0A6G7BUJ7-F1
#
_cell.length_a   1.000
_cell.length_b   1.000
_cell.length_c   1.000
_cell.angle_alpha   90.00
_cell.angle_beta   90.00
_cell.angle_gamma   90.00
#
_symmetry.space_group_name_H-M   'P 1'
#
loop_
_entity.id
_entity.type
_entity.pdbx_description
1 polymer ?
#
loop_
_entity_poly.entity_id
_entity_poly.type
_entity_poly.pdbx_seq_one_letter_code
_entity_poly.pdbx_strand_id
1 'polypeptide(L)'
;MTPEQVEIYRKASETGAISDEMNPLYLFSITHTHLLIRILSGELDARVLAGMELNRRNHELGKNFPADGIEKETAQKKTVGKSKGRNF
;
A
#
# COMPACT_ATOMS: atom_id res chain seq x y z
N MET A 1 7.07 11.33 -8.28
CA MET A 1 8.46 11.72 -7.97
C MET A 1 8.98 12.52 -9.13
N THR A 2 9.60 13.67 -8.88
CA THR A 2 10.17 14.51 -9.95
C THR A 2 11.58 14.01 -10.31
N PRO A 3 12.11 14.35 -11.50
CA PRO A 3 13.47 13.99 -11.88
C PRO A 3 14.52 14.49 -10.89
N GLU A 4 14.34 15.68 -10.32
CA GLU A 4 15.26 16.25 -9.32
C GLU A 4 15.28 15.40 -8.04
N GLN A 5 14.11 14.91 -7.61
CA GLN A 5 14.02 14.03 -6.44
C GLN A 5 14.73 12.70 -6.68
N VAL A 6 14.60 12.12 -7.87
CA VAL A 6 15.31 10.88 -8.25
C VAL A 6 16.82 11.08 -8.16
N GLU A 7 17.32 12.21 -8.66
CA GLU A 7 18.75 12.52 -8.62
C GLU A 7 19.27 12.70 -7.18
N ILE A 8 18.48 13.31 -6.31
CA ILE A 8 18.81 13.45 -4.88
C ILE A 8 18.98 12.06 -4.23
N TYR A 9 18.02 11.15 -4.42
CA TYR A 9 18.09 9.81 -3.83
C TYR A 9 19.21 8.97 -4.44
N ARG A 10 19.49 9.12 -5.73
CA ARG A 10 20.61 8.45 -6.40
C ARG A 10 21.95 8.88 -5.79
N LYS A 11 22.20 10.18 -5.69
CA LYS A 11 23.43 10.72 -5.07
C LYS A 11 23.58 10.33 -3.60
N ALA A 12 22.46 10.37 -2.85
CA ALA A 12 22.48 9.98 -1.45
C ALA A 12 22.81 8.48 -1.27
N SER A 13 22.36 7.63 -2.20
CA SER A 13 22.70 6.21 -2.25
C SER A 13 24.18 5.97 -2.58
N GLU A 14 24.71 6.68 -3.57
CA GLU A 14 26.12 6.57 -4.00
C GLU A 14 27.11 6.98 -2.91
N THR A 15 26.73 7.96 -2.08
CA THR A 15 27.56 8.45 -0.97
C THR A 15 27.34 7.66 0.33
N GLY A 16 26.37 6.74 0.38
CA GLY A 16 25.97 6.04 1.60
C GLY A 16 25.31 6.94 2.65
N ALA A 17 24.83 8.13 2.25
CA ALA A 17 24.15 9.08 3.14
C ALA A 17 22.77 8.59 3.58
N ILE A 18 22.18 7.64 2.84
CA ILE A 18 20.96 6.93 3.22
C ILE A 18 21.21 5.43 3.14
N SER A 19 20.58 4.66 4.03
CA SER A 19 20.54 3.20 3.91
C SER A 19 19.60 2.79 2.77
N ASP A 20 19.85 1.62 2.18
CA ASP A 20 19.04 1.06 1.08
C ASP A 20 17.56 0.92 1.47
N GLU A 21 17.28 0.56 2.72
CA GLU A 21 15.93 0.43 3.29
C GLU A 21 15.17 1.75 3.32
N MET A 22 15.88 2.89 3.33
CA MET A 22 15.30 4.23 3.32
C MET A 22 15.33 4.86 1.93
N ASN A 23 15.92 4.19 0.93
CA ASN A 23 15.99 4.67 -0.43
C ASN A 23 14.75 4.21 -1.24
N PRO A 24 13.82 5.11 -1.60
CA PRO A 24 12.63 4.73 -2.34
C PRO A 24 12.95 4.14 -3.73
N LEU A 25 14.09 4.52 -4.33
CA LEU A 25 14.52 3.94 -5.61
C LEU A 25 14.87 2.46 -5.48
N TYR A 26 15.53 2.09 -4.38
CA TYR A 26 15.85 0.71 -4.08
C TYR A 26 14.59 -0.08 -3.71
N LEU A 27 13.74 0.46 -2.84
CA LEU A 27 12.49 -0.19 -2.46
C LEU A 27 11.61 -0.50 -3.69
N PHE A 28 11.50 0.43 -4.63
CA PHE A 28 10.74 0.18 -5.85
C PHE A 28 11.43 -0.76 -6.82
N SER A 29 12.77 -0.82 -6.86
CA SER A 29 13.48 -1.74 -7.76
C SER A 29 13.36 -3.20 -7.34
N ILE A 30 13.24 -3.48 -6.04
CA ILE A 30 13.03 -4.83 -5.50
C ILE A 30 11.55 -5.23 -5.42
N THR A 31 10.64 -4.26 -5.50
CA THR A 31 9.19 -4.53 -5.46
C THR A 31 8.68 -4.97 -6.83
N HIS A 32 7.86 -6.02 -6.86
CA HIS A 32 7.29 -6.51 -8.12
C HIS A 32 6.36 -5.47 -8.76
N THR A 33 6.57 -5.19 -10.04
CA THR A 33 5.80 -4.19 -10.81
C THR A 33 4.29 -4.40 -10.74
N HIS A 34 3.82 -5.65 -10.75
CA HIS A 34 2.39 -5.96 -10.65
C HIS A 34 1.78 -5.46 -9.32
N LEU A 35 2.52 -5.54 -8.21
CA LEU A 35 2.06 -5.00 -6.93
C LEU A 35 2.01 -3.47 -6.96
N LEU A 36 3.04 -2.82 -7.55
CA LEU A 36 3.07 -1.37 -7.70
C LEU A 36 1.88 -0.87 -8.52
N ILE A 37 1.54 -1.54 -9.62
CA ILE A 37 0.38 -1.20 -10.46
C ILE A 37 -0.93 -1.30 -9.66
N ARG A 38 -1.11 -2.38 -8.90
CA ARG A 38 -2.33 -2.59 -8.10
C ARG A 38 -2.45 -1.61 -6.93
N ILE A 39 -1.32 -1.17 -6.38
CA ILE A 39 -1.30 -0.08 -5.40
C ILE A 39 -1.71 1.23 -6.05
N LEU A 40 -1.15 1.56 -7.22
CA LEU A 40 -1.46 2.79 -7.95
C LEU A 40 -2.90 2.82 -8.47
N SER A 41 -3.49 1.68 -8.82
CA SER A 41 -4.89 1.58 -9.23
C SER A 41 -5.88 1.71 -8.06
N GLY A 42 -5.39 1.71 -6.82
CA GLY A 42 -6.22 1.67 -5.60
C GLY A 42 -6.84 0.31 -5.33
N GLU A 43 -6.49 -0.73 -6.09
CA GLU A 43 -6.92 -2.10 -5.83
C GLU A 43 -6.27 -2.68 -4.55
N LEU A 44 -5.07 -2.20 -4.21
CA LEU A 44 -4.35 -2.55 -2.99
C LEU A 44 -4.01 -1.30 -2.18
N ASP A 45 -4.35 -1.28 -0.89
CA ASP A 45 -3.84 -0.27 0.06
C ASP A 45 -2.49 -0.74 0.63
N ALA A 46 -1.44 0.03 0.33
CA ALA A 46 -0.09 -0.24 0.80
C ALA A 46 0.03 -0.29 2.34
N ARG A 47 -0.80 0.48 3.07
CA ARG A 47 -0.80 0.50 4.54
C ARG A 47 -1.33 -0.82 5.10
N VAL A 48 -2.39 -1.36 4.48
CA VAL A 48 -2.96 -2.65 4.85
C VAL A 48 -1.96 -3.77 4.58
N LEU A 49 -1.31 -3.75 3.42
CA LEU A 49 -0.24 -4.70 3.07
C LEU A 49 0.92 -4.66 4.07
N ALA A 50 1.41 -3.47 4.41
CA ALA A 50 2.46 -3.29 5.40
C ALA A 50 2.01 -3.80 6.78
N GLY A 51 0.77 -3.50 7.18
CA GLY A 51 0.19 -4.01 8.44
C GLY A 51 0.10 -5.54 8.47
N MET A 52 -0.31 -6.19 7.38
CA MET A 52 -0.37 -7.65 7.28
C MET A 52 1.02 -8.28 7.37
N GLU A 53 2.01 -7.73 6.68
CA GLU A 53 3.39 -8.21 6.70
C GLU A 53 4.01 -8.03 8.10
N LEU A 54 3.81 -6.86 8.73
CA LEU A 54 4.26 -6.61 10.09
C LEU A 54 3.58 -7.53 11.09
N ASN A 55 2.27 -7.76 10.96
CA ASN A 55 1.55 -8.67 11.84
C ASN A 55 2.06 -10.11 11.70
N ARG A 56 2.35 -10.55 10.47
CA ARG A 56 2.96 -11.86 10.22
C ARG A 56 4.33 -11.98 10.90
N ARG A 57 5.21 -10.99 10.70
CA ARG A 57 6.53 -10.95 11.37
C ARG A 57 6.39 -10.92 12.88
N ASN A 58 5.41 -10.21 13.41
CA ASN A 58 5.14 -10.12 14.84
C ASN A 58 4.58 -11.42 15.41
N HIS A 59 3.75 -12.16 14.65
CA HIS A 59 3.34 -13.52 15.00
C HIS A 59 4.51 -14.49 14.99
N GLU A 60 5.44 -14.34 14.04
CA GLU A 60 6.71 -15.09 14.01
C GLU A 60 7.63 -14.71 15.20
N LEU A 61 7.52 -13.48 15.72
CA LEU A 61 8.29 -12.96 16.87
C LEU A 61 7.52 -13.02 18.22
N GLY A 62 6.31 -13.58 18.25
CA GLY A 62 5.52 -13.78 19.47
C GLY A 62 4.94 -12.52 20.13
N LYS A 63 4.76 -11.40 19.41
CA LYS A 63 4.18 -10.15 19.96
C LYS A 63 2.84 -9.81 19.31
N ASN A 64 1.75 -9.77 20.07
CA ASN A 64 0.43 -9.39 19.58
C ASN A 64 0.33 -7.86 19.42
N PHE A 65 0.04 -7.37 18.21
CA PHE A 65 -0.34 -5.97 18.00
C PHE A 65 -1.87 -5.82 18.15
N PRO A 66 -2.38 -4.78 18.83
CA PRO A 66 -3.81 -4.52 18.89
C PRO A 66 -4.32 -4.09 17.50
N ALA A 67 -5.36 -4.77 17.02
CA ALA A 67 -5.99 -4.56 15.71
C ALA A 67 -6.93 -3.33 15.66
N ASP A 68 -6.63 -2.29 16.43
CA ASP A 68 -7.48 -1.09 16.52
C ASP A 68 -7.02 -0.07 15.48
N GLY A 69 -7.75 0.04 14.36
CA GLY A 69 -7.57 1.16 13.42
C GLY A 69 -7.83 0.88 11.94
N ILE A 70 -8.12 -0.35 11.52
CA ILE A 70 -8.47 -0.61 10.11
C ILE A 70 -9.99 -0.48 9.97
N GLU A 71 -10.49 0.75 9.90
CA GLU A 71 -11.84 1.03 9.46
C GLU A 71 -11.99 0.55 8.02
N LYS A 72 -12.74 -0.54 7.85
CA LYS A 72 -13.14 -1.04 6.55
C LYS A 72 -14.18 -0.08 5.99
N GLU A 73 -13.74 0.94 5.26
CA GLU A 73 -14.65 1.75 4.46
C GLU A 73 -15.16 0.87 3.31
N THR A 74 -16.28 0.21 3.54
CA THR A 74 -16.93 -0.67 2.58
C THR A 74 -17.34 0.15 1.36
N ALA A 75 -16.75 -0.18 0.21
CA ALA A 75 -17.13 0.35 -1.09
C ALA A 75 -18.66 0.30 -1.26
N GLN A 76 -19.29 1.48 -1.32
CA GLN A 76 -20.70 1.64 -1.63
C GLN A 76 -20.97 1.02 -3.01
N LYS A 77 -21.60 -0.15 -3.03
CA LYS A 77 -22.22 -0.68 -4.25
C LYS A 77 -23.29 0.30 -4.71
N LYS A 78 -23.02 1.05 -5.77
CA LYS A 78 -24.02 1.76 -6.56
C LYS A 78 -25.07 0.73 -7.05
N THR A 79 -26.22 0.66 -6.39
CA THR A 79 -27.40 0.01 -6.95
C THR A 79 -28.05 0.97 -7.94
N VAL A 80 -27.72 0.77 -9.21
CA VAL A 80 -28.43 1.32 -10.37
C VAL A 80 -29.89 0.86 -10.30
N GLY A 81 -30.82 1.80 -10.43
CA GLY A 81 -32.26 1.55 -10.32
C GLY A 81 -32.82 0.64 -11.42
N LYS A 82 -33.92 -0.05 -11.11
CA LYS A 82 -34.89 -0.53 -12.10
C LYS A 82 -36.30 -0.53 -11.51
N SER A 83 -37.22 -0.16 -12.37
CA SER A 83 -38.56 0.38 -12.16
C SER A 83 -39.68 -0.64 -11.90
N LYS A 84 -40.78 -0.11 -11.32
CA LYS A 84 -42.21 -0.44 -11.55
C LYS A 84 -42.72 -1.83 -11.18
N GLY A 85 -43.68 -1.85 -10.25
CA GLY A 85 -44.64 -2.94 -10.05
C GLY A 85 -45.70 -2.55 -9.03
N ARG A 86 -46.82 -1.98 -9.51
CA ARG A 86 -48.09 -1.80 -8.79
C ARG A 86 -48.77 -3.18 -8.68
N ASN A 87 -49.50 -3.47 -7.61
CA ASN A 87 -50.69 -4.35 -7.56
C ASN A 87 -51.26 -4.28 -6.12
N PHE A 88 -52.37 -3.56 -5.97
CA PHE A 88 -53.75 -4.04 -5.71
C PHE A 88 -54.02 -4.26 -4.23
#